data_AF-A0A3S2MIZ4-F1
#
_entry.id   AF-A0A3S2MIZ4-F1
#
_cell.length_a   1.000
_cell.length_b   1.000
_cell.length_c   1.000
_cell.angle_alpha   90.00
_cell.angle_beta   90.00
_cell.angle_gamma   90.00
#
_symmetry.space_group_name_H-M   'P 1'
#
loop_
_entity.id
_entity.type
_entity.pdbx_description
1 polymer ?
#
loop_
_entity_poly.entity_id
_entity_poly.type
_entity_poly.pdbx_seq_one_letter_code
_entity_poly.pdbx_strand_id
1 'polypeptide(L)'
;MKPGPLFGRLKAGESVTLENGRVVHPNEVLERSISGRKVCILGDCSSVIGETPLRLCHGADVLVHEATLGNGHREKAVEHGHSTPGMAAVVARSCCVQRLVLYHFSQRYKPSSLLKEGDENEVLGLQRDAEEALQGTEVEVTLAEDFMTLPVPLRR
;
A
#
# COMPACT_ATOMS: atom_id res chain seq x y z
N MET A 1 -1.28 17.81 -37.12
CA MET A 1 -2.36 18.55 -36.41
C MET A 1 -1.70 19.53 -35.47
N LYS A 2 -2.07 20.82 -35.52
CA LYS A 2 -1.53 21.82 -34.59
C LYS A 2 -2.24 21.71 -33.22
N PRO A 3 -1.59 22.08 -32.11
CA PRO A 3 -2.27 22.21 -30.82
C PRO A 3 -3.49 23.12 -30.95
N GLY A 4 -4.65 22.69 -30.44
CA GLY A 4 -5.92 23.40 -30.60
C GLY A 4 -7.12 22.57 -30.13
N PRO A 5 -8.36 23.04 -30.38
CA PRO A 5 -9.58 22.40 -29.87
C PRO A 5 -9.70 20.91 -30.23
N LEU A 6 -9.33 20.53 -31.46
CA LEU A 6 -9.35 19.13 -31.90
C LEU A 6 -8.36 18.25 -31.13
N PHE A 7 -7.21 18.80 -30.73
CA PHE A 7 -6.24 18.09 -29.90
C PHE A 7 -6.78 17.81 -28.49
N GLY A 8 -7.51 18.77 -27.91
CA GLY A 8 -8.18 18.60 -26.62
C GLY A 8 -9.27 17.52 -26.66
N ARG A 9 -10.08 17.50 -27.72
CA ARG A 9 -11.11 16.49 -27.94
C ARG A 9 -10.54 15.07 -28.06
N LEU A 10 -9.45 14.91 -28.82
CA LEU A 10 -8.74 13.63 -28.89
C LEU A 10 -8.24 13.18 -27.52
N LYS A 11 -7.62 14.07 -26.74
CA LYS A 11 -7.19 13.78 -25.37
C LYS A 11 -8.33 13.42 -24.42
N ALA A 12 -9.53 13.94 -24.66
CA ALA A 12 -10.74 13.60 -23.91
C ALA A 12 -11.35 12.24 -24.32
N GLY A 13 -10.75 11.55 -25.30
CA GLY A 13 -11.27 10.27 -25.81
C GLY A 13 -12.33 10.42 -26.89
N GLU A 14 -12.46 11.61 -27.50
CA GLU A 14 -13.38 11.83 -28.61
C GLU A 14 -12.68 11.68 -29.97
N SER A 15 -13.35 11.07 -30.93
CA SER A 15 -12.87 11.05 -32.33
C SER A 15 -13.06 12.43 -32.97
N VAL A 16 -12.12 12.83 -33.82
CA VAL A 16 -12.16 14.14 -34.50
C VAL A 16 -12.03 14.00 -36.01
N THR A 17 -12.77 14.83 -36.74
CA THR A 17 -12.67 14.94 -38.20
C THR A 17 -11.76 16.11 -38.56
N LEU A 18 -10.74 15.86 -39.36
CA LEU A 18 -9.81 16.87 -39.87
C LEU A 18 -10.40 17.61 -41.08
N GLU A 19 -9.81 18.75 -41.44
CA GLU A 19 -10.23 19.57 -42.60
C GLU A 19 -10.21 18.80 -43.93
N ASN A 20 -9.35 17.78 -44.04
CA ASN A 20 -9.27 16.91 -45.22
C ASN A 20 -10.30 15.76 -45.21
N GLY A 21 -11.25 15.76 -44.27
CA GLY A 21 -12.28 14.73 -44.12
C GLY A 21 -11.83 13.46 -43.40
N ARG A 22 -10.54 13.33 -43.03
CA ARG A 22 -10.04 12.15 -42.30
C ARG A 22 -10.54 12.17 -40.85
N VAL A 23 -11.13 11.07 -40.39
CA VAL A 23 -11.43 10.84 -38.98
C VAL A 23 -10.20 10.28 -38.29
N VAL A 24 -9.86 10.80 -37.12
CA VAL A 24 -8.81 10.29 -36.24
C VAL A 24 -9.46 9.81 -34.95
N HIS A 25 -9.17 8.57 -34.58
CA HIS A 25 -9.68 7.96 -33.35
C HIS A 25 -8.64 8.11 -32.21
N PRO A 26 -9.06 8.27 -30.95
CA PRO A 26 -8.14 8.41 -29.83
C PRO A 26 -7.15 7.24 -29.70
N ASN A 27 -7.59 6.01 -29.95
CA ASN A 27 -6.75 4.81 -29.88
C ASN A 27 -5.63 4.76 -30.93
N GLU A 28 -5.71 5.56 -32.01
CA GLU A 28 -4.66 5.66 -33.03
C GLU A 28 -3.51 6.58 -32.58
N VAL A 29 -3.73 7.42 -31.57
CA VAL A 29 -2.81 8.52 -31.21
C VAL A 29 -2.55 8.66 -29.70
N LEU A 30 -3.35 8.02 -28.84
CA LEU A 30 -3.16 8.02 -27.39
C LEU A 30 -2.49 6.72 -26.94
N GLU A 31 -1.59 6.86 -25.96
CA GLU A 31 -1.08 5.72 -25.20
C GLU A 31 -2.15 5.16 -24.25
N ARG A 32 -1.87 4.00 -23.67
CA ARG A 32 -2.74 3.42 -22.63
C ARG A 32 -2.86 4.38 -21.45
N SER A 33 -4.05 4.43 -20.87
CA SER A 33 -4.29 5.20 -19.65
C SER A 33 -3.40 4.71 -18.51
N ILE A 34 -2.64 5.62 -17.90
CA ILE A 34 -1.85 5.33 -16.71
C ILE A 34 -2.81 5.15 -15.53
N SER A 35 -2.74 4.00 -14.85
CA SER A 35 -3.57 3.74 -13.67
C SER A 35 -3.15 4.67 -12.52
N GLY A 36 -4.14 5.17 -11.78
CA GLY A 36 -3.90 6.00 -10.61
C GLY A 36 -3.18 5.24 -9.51
N ARG A 37 -2.46 5.99 -8.66
CA ARG A 37 -1.87 5.43 -7.43
C ARG A 37 -2.95 5.22 -6.39
N LYS A 38 -2.84 4.11 -5.65
CA LYS A 38 -3.76 3.73 -4.59
C LYS A 38 -2.99 3.50 -3.30
N VAL A 39 -3.25 4.35 -2.32
CA VAL A 39 -2.73 4.22 -0.95
C VAL A 39 -3.92 3.98 -0.03
N CYS A 40 -3.81 2.94 0.79
CA CYS A 40 -4.80 2.62 1.80
C CYS A 40 -4.16 2.78 3.18
N ILE A 41 -4.79 3.59 4.04
CA ILE A 41 -4.32 3.84 5.39
C ILE A 41 -5.42 3.35 6.33
N LEU A 42 -5.10 2.31 7.09
CA LEU A 42 -5.97 1.81 8.14
C LEU A 42 -5.58 2.47 9.46
N GLY A 43 -6.59 2.76 10.28
CA GLY A 43 -6.39 3.15 11.67
C GLY A 43 -6.22 1.91 12.56
N ASP A 44 -6.29 2.15 13.86
CA ASP A 44 -6.27 1.09 14.87
C ASP A 44 -7.38 0.07 14.61
N CYS A 45 -7.02 -1.20 14.59
CA CYS A 45 -7.94 -2.28 14.31
C CYS A 45 -7.44 -3.61 14.87
N SER A 46 -8.39 -4.48 15.24
CA SER A 46 -8.12 -5.85 15.66
C SER A 46 -8.95 -6.85 14.85
N SER A 47 -8.31 -7.96 14.48
CA SER A 47 -8.92 -9.13 13.84
C SER A 47 -9.70 -8.85 12.53
N VAL A 48 -10.42 -9.84 12.00
CA VAL A 48 -10.89 -9.91 10.60
C VAL A 48 -11.53 -8.61 10.16
N ILE A 49 -10.76 -7.85 9.37
CA ILE A 49 -11.27 -6.73 8.62
C ILE A 49 -12.42 -7.27 7.77
N GLY A 50 -13.62 -6.70 7.93
CA GLY A 50 -14.78 -7.13 7.16
C GLY A 50 -14.52 -7.07 5.64
N GLU A 51 -15.44 -7.61 4.84
CA GLU A 51 -15.27 -7.62 3.38
C GLU A 51 -15.07 -6.21 2.79
N THR A 52 -15.68 -5.19 3.42
CA THR A 52 -15.62 -3.82 2.94
C THR A 52 -14.20 -3.25 2.89
N PRO A 53 -13.41 -3.20 3.98
CA PRO A 53 -12.08 -2.64 3.87
C PRO A 53 -11.11 -3.53 3.07
N LEU A 54 -11.29 -4.86 3.03
CA LEU A 54 -10.53 -5.72 2.12
C LEU A 54 -10.77 -5.35 0.65
N ARG A 55 -12.04 -5.16 0.25
CA ARG A 55 -12.40 -4.70 -1.10
C ARG A 55 -11.84 -3.31 -1.40
N LEU A 56 -11.89 -2.41 -0.42
CA LEU A 56 -11.32 -1.06 -0.57
C LEU A 56 -9.80 -1.10 -0.71
N CYS A 57 -9.11 -2.02 -0.06
CA CYS A 57 -7.65 -2.15 -0.12
C CYS A 57 -7.15 -2.98 -1.31
N HIS A 58 -8.02 -3.72 -1.99
CA HIS A 58 -7.63 -4.61 -3.08
C HIS A 58 -6.81 -3.90 -4.17
N GLY A 59 -5.63 -4.44 -4.46
CA GLY A 59 -4.68 -3.92 -5.44
C GLY A 59 -4.09 -2.58 -5.07
N ALA A 60 -3.96 -2.23 -3.78
CA ALA A 60 -3.25 -1.00 -3.37
C ALA A 60 -1.75 -1.06 -3.70
N ASP A 61 -1.16 0.08 -4.05
CA ASP A 61 0.30 0.21 -4.14
C ASP A 61 0.93 0.17 -2.76
N VAL A 62 0.31 0.85 -1.79
CA VAL A 62 0.76 0.89 -0.41
C VAL A 62 -0.43 0.66 0.52
N LEU A 63 -0.27 -0.28 1.45
CA LEU A 63 -1.14 -0.45 2.60
C LEU A 63 -0.39 -0.06 3.87
N VAL A 64 -0.89 0.94 4.58
CA VAL A 64 -0.40 1.33 5.90
C VAL A 64 -1.31 0.67 6.95
N HIS A 65 -0.73 -0.16 7.81
CA HIS A 65 -1.45 -0.98 8.78
C HIS A 65 -0.75 -0.97 10.15
N GLU A 66 -1.52 -0.89 11.23
CA GLU A 66 -0.96 -0.94 12.57
C GLU A 66 -0.40 -2.34 12.90
N ALA A 67 0.67 -2.38 13.69
CA ALA A 67 1.28 -3.60 14.21
C ALA A 67 1.80 -3.36 15.64
N THR A 68 0.86 -3.09 16.55
CA THR A 68 1.16 -2.62 17.90
C THR A 68 1.99 -3.61 18.72
N LEU A 69 1.72 -4.92 18.60
CA LEU A 69 2.42 -5.97 19.34
C LEU A 69 2.90 -7.10 18.42
N GLY A 70 4.03 -7.73 18.75
CA GLY A 70 4.54 -8.90 18.01
C GLY A 70 3.61 -10.11 18.05
N ASN A 71 3.83 -11.07 17.15
CA ASN A 71 2.94 -12.22 16.95
C ASN A 71 2.72 -13.05 18.22
N GLY A 72 3.72 -13.17 19.10
CA GLY A 72 3.63 -13.85 20.39
C GLY A 72 2.65 -13.22 21.39
N HIS A 73 2.13 -12.02 21.10
CA HIS A 73 1.16 -11.30 21.93
C HIS A 73 -0.19 -11.11 21.24
N ARG A 74 -0.53 -11.97 20.27
CA ARG A 74 -1.77 -11.89 19.48
C ARG A 74 -3.03 -11.70 20.31
N GLU A 75 -3.23 -12.52 21.35
CA GLU A 75 -4.43 -12.44 22.19
C GLU A 75 -4.56 -11.08 22.86
N LYS A 76 -3.46 -10.59 23.43
CA LYS A 76 -3.39 -9.26 24.05
C LYS A 76 -3.62 -8.14 23.03
N ALA A 77 -3.07 -8.26 21.83
CA ALA A 77 -3.29 -7.28 20.77
C ALA A 77 -4.79 -7.17 20.45
N VAL A 78 -5.44 -8.31 20.21
CA VAL A 78 -6.87 -8.36 19.90
C VAL A 78 -7.73 -7.83 21.05
N GLU A 79 -7.43 -8.22 22.29
CA GLU A 79 -8.14 -7.74 23.49
C GLU A 79 -8.12 -6.21 23.59
N HIS A 80 -7.02 -5.57 23.21
CA HIS A 80 -6.84 -4.11 23.28
C HIS A 80 -7.25 -3.40 21.99
N GLY A 81 -7.87 -4.10 21.02
CA GLY A 81 -8.31 -3.48 19.78
C GLY A 81 -7.21 -3.29 18.73
N HIS A 82 -6.06 -3.96 18.88
CA HIS A 82 -4.89 -3.83 18.05
C HIS A 82 -4.53 -5.08 17.22
N SER A 83 -3.55 -4.90 16.34
CA SER A 83 -3.06 -5.93 15.43
C SER A 83 -1.61 -6.32 15.69
N THR A 84 -1.26 -7.52 15.18
CA THR A 84 0.11 -8.02 15.11
C THR A 84 0.64 -7.91 13.67
N PRO A 85 1.96 -7.95 13.45
CA PRO A 85 2.52 -7.94 12.10
C PRO A 85 1.98 -9.07 11.22
N GLY A 86 1.79 -10.27 11.78
CA GLY A 86 1.19 -11.40 11.06
C GLY A 86 -0.27 -11.15 10.66
N MET A 87 -1.04 -10.42 11.46
CA MET A 87 -2.40 -10.00 11.09
C MET A 87 -2.38 -8.99 9.94
N ALA A 88 -1.50 -7.99 10.02
CA ALA A 88 -1.32 -7.00 8.95
C ALA A 88 -0.88 -7.66 7.63
N ALA A 89 0.03 -8.64 7.71
CA ALA A 89 0.49 -9.45 6.58
C ALA A 89 -0.65 -10.23 5.90
N VAL A 90 -1.56 -10.82 6.69
CA VAL A 90 -2.75 -11.53 6.14
C VAL A 90 -3.64 -10.56 5.36
N VAL A 91 -3.84 -9.34 5.86
CA VAL A 91 -4.61 -8.30 5.16
C VAL A 91 -3.92 -7.91 3.86
N ALA A 92 -2.61 -7.64 3.91
CA ALA A 92 -1.80 -7.27 2.74
C ALA A 92 -1.87 -8.33 1.64
N ARG A 93 -1.69 -9.61 2.00
CA ARG A 93 -1.80 -10.75 1.09
C ARG A 93 -3.20 -10.84 0.49
N SER A 94 -4.25 -10.77 1.32
CA SER A 94 -5.63 -10.86 0.87
C SER A 94 -6.02 -9.73 -0.08
N CYS A 95 -5.41 -8.56 0.10
CA CYS A 95 -5.65 -7.38 -0.72
C CYS A 95 -4.72 -7.30 -1.94
N CYS A 96 -3.81 -8.24 -2.18
CA CYS A 96 -2.87 -8.20 -3.30
C CYS A 96 -2.13 -6.85 -3.40
N VAL A 97 -1.65 -6.33 -2.27
CA VAL A 97 -0.94 -5.04 -2.22
C VAL A 97 0.51 -5.20 -2.66
N GLN A 98 1.14 -4.13 -3.15
CA GLN A 98 2.57 -4.20 -3.51
C GLN A 98 3.48 -4.00 -2.30
N ARG A 99 3.10 -3.09 -1.39
CA ARG A 99 3.87 -2.78 -0.19
C ARG A 99 2.99 -2.70 1.05
N LEU A 100 3.44 -3.33 2.12
CA LEU A 100 2.90 -3.22 3.47
C LEU A 100 3.81 -2.32 4.32
N VAL A 101 3.26 -1.24 4.84
CA VAL A 101 3.93 -0.35 5.80
C VAL A 101 3.33 -0.58 7.17
N LEU A 102 4.16 -1.01 8.12
CA LEU A 102 3.76 -1.21 9.50
C LEU A 102 3.95 0.08 10.29
N TYR A 103 2.98 0.45 11.13
CA TYR A 103 3.08 1.61 12.02
C TYR A 103 2.43 1.33 13.40
N HIS A 104 2.36 2.36 14.26
CA HIS A 104 1.70 2.31 15.57
C HIS A 104 2.31 1.28 16.52
N PHE A 105 3.64 1.25 16.60
CA PHE A 105 4.34 0.28 17.46
C PHE A 105 4.17 0.62 18.94
N SER A 106 4.01 -0.42 19.77
CA SER A 106 4.10 -0.24 21.21
C SER A 106 5.48 0.27 21.62
N GLN A 107 5.53 1.20 22.57
CA GLN A 107 6.77 1.76 23.15
C GLN A 107 7.73 0.71 23.71
N ARG A 108 7.26 -0.53 23.91
CA ARG A 108 8.10 -1.64 24.33
C ARG A 108 9.12 -2.07 23.28
N TYR A 109 8.85 -1.83 22.00
CA TYR A 109 9.76 -2.10 20.90
C TYR A 109 10.60 -0.86 20.65
N LYS A 110 11.92 -0.99 20.81
CA LYS A 110 12.84 0.12 20.63
C LYS A 110 13.34 0.16 19.17
N PRO A 111 13.50 1.36 18.59
CA PRO A 111 14.27 1.54 17.37
C PRO A 111 15.70 1.00 17.56
N SER A 112 16.32 0.50 16.49
CA SER A 112 17.65 -0.10 16.57
C SER A 112 18.71 0.83 17.15
N SER A 113 18.56 2.16 17.01
CA SER A 113 19.43 3.17 17.59
C SER A 113 19.39 3.28 19.12
N LEU A 114 18.36 2.72 19.77
CA LEU A 114 18.13 2.81 21.22
C LEU A 114 18.29 1.46 21.95
N LEU A 115 18.71 0.41 21.23
CA LEU A 115 18.94 -0.92 21.81
C LEU A 115 20.24 -0.95 22.62
N LYS A 116 20.19 -1.63 23.77
CA LYS A 116 21.39 -2.01 24.54
C LYS A 116 21.73 -3.48 24.30
N GLU A 117 22.97 -3.88 24.55
CA GLU A 117 23.35 -5.30 24.57
C GLU A 117 22.40 -6.09 25.49
N GLY A 118 21.71 -7.09 24.91
CA GLY A 118 20.72 -7.92 25.61
C GLY A 118 19.25 -7.47 25.49
N ASP A 119 18.94 -6.36 24.80
CA ASP A 119 17.55 -5.99 24.49
C ASP A 119 16.98 -6.91 23.40
N GLU A 120 15.93 -7.67 23.73
CA GLU A 120 15.25 -8.58 22.80
C GLU A 120 14.09 -7.92 22.02
N ASN A 121 13.65 -6.73 22.46
CA ASN A 121 12.47 -6.03 21.92
C ASN A 121 12.84 -4.99 20.86
N GLU A 122 13.36 -5.46 19.73
CA GLU A 122 13.69 -4.62 18.57
C GLU A 122 12.50 -4.51 17.60
N VAL A 123 12.25 -3.32 17.06
CA VAL A 123 11.19 -3.09 16.05
C VAL A 123 11.41 -3.94 14.79
N LEU A 124 12.65 -4.24 14.41
CA LEU A 124 12.98 -5.21 13.34
C LEU A 124 12.37 -6.60 13.57
N GLY A 125 12.12 -6.99 14.83
CA GLY A 125 11.39 -8.22 15.13
C GLY A 125 9.97 -8.21 14.56
N LEU A 126 9.30 -7.05 14.57
CA LEU A 126 7.97 -6.88 13.98
C LEU A 126 8.00 -6.99 12.45
N GLN A 127 9.07 -6.48 11.82
CA GLN A 127 9.26 -6.64 10.38
C GLN A 127 9.43 -8.11 10.01
N ARG A 128 10.30 -8.84 10.73
CA ARG A 128 10.52 -10.28 10.51
C ARG A 128 9.24 -11.08 10.64
N ASP A 129 8.43 -10.79 11.66
CA ASP A 129 7.12 -11.41 11.89
C ASP A 129 6.16 -11.24 10.69
N ALA A 130 6.17 -10.08 10.02
CA ALA A 130 5.36 -9.82 8.83
C ALA A 130 5.95 -10.47 7.57
N GLU A 131 7.27 -10.38 7.38
CA GLU A 131 7.98 -10.99 6.25
C GLU A 131 7.81 -12.52 6.24
N GLU A 132 7.88 -13.16 7.42
CA GLU A 132 7.60 -14.59 7.58
C GLU A 132 6.17 -14.94 7.12
N ALA A 133 5.17 -14.18 7.56
CA ALA A 133 3.78 -14.37 7.14
C ALA A 133 3.55 -14.05 5.65
N LEU A 134 4.43 -13.28 5.02
CA LEU A 134 4.43 -12.92 3.59
C LEU A 134 5.38 -13.77 2.73
N GLN A 135 5.99 -14.82 3.28
CA GLN A 135 6.80 -15.75 2.51
C GLN A 135 6.04 -16.29 1.29
N GLY A 136 6.75 -16.33 0.16
CA GLY A 136 6.20 -16.71 -1.14
C GLY A 136 5.36 -15.63 -1.84
N THR A 137 5.39 -14.38 -1.35
CA THR A 137 4.79 -13.23 -2.03
C THR A 137 5.86 -12.22 -2.44
N GLU A 138 5.51 -11.31 -3.34
CA GLU A 138 6.35 -10.16 -3.72
C GLU A 138 6.03 -8.89 -2.89
N VAL A 139 5.27 -9.03 -1.79
CA VAL A 139 4.88 -7.89 -0.96
C VAL A 139 6.10 -7.38 -0.20
N GLU A 140 6.49 -6.14 -0.45
CA GLU A 140 7.56 -5.47 0.31
C GLU A 140 7.04 -5.05 1.69
N VAL A 141 7.79 -5.34 2.75
CA VAL A 141 7.48 -4.89 4.11
C VAL A 141 8.38 -3.72 4.48
N THR A 142 7.80 -2.66 5.05
CA THR A 142 8.51 -1.48 5.49
C THR A 142 8.04 -1.08 6.89
N LEU A 143 8.98 -0.77 7.79
CA LEU A 143 8.66 -0.17 9.08
C LEU A 143 8.57 1.36 8.92
N ALA A 144 7.49 1.95 9.39
CA ALA A 144 7.36 3.40 9.44
C ALA A 144 8.24 3.98 10.57
N GLU A 145 8.87 5.11 10.30
CA GLU A 145 9.61 5.89 11.31
C GLU A 145 9.08 7.32 11.34
N ASP A 146 9.28 8.01 12.46
CA ASP A 146 8.95 9.42 12.58
C ASP A 146 9.67 10.22 11.47
N PHE A 147 8.92 11.07 10.78
CA PHE A 147 9.39 11.88 9.63
C PHE A 147 9.81 11.10 8.38
N MET A 148 9.57 9.78 8.33
CA MET A 148 9.83 8.98 7.13
C MET A 148 9.03 9.49 5.92
N THR A 149 9.70 9.57 4.77
CA THR A 149 9.04 9.82 3.47
C THR A 149 9.15 8.58 2.59
N LEU A 150 8.02 8.10 2.07
CA LEU A 150 7.96 6.92 1.23
C LEU A 150 7.39 7.29 -0.17
N PRO A 151 8.15 7.11 -1.26
CA PRO A 151 7.64 7.36 -2.60
C PRO A 151 6.68 6.25 -3.07
N VAL A 152 5.59 6.67 -3.73
CA VAL A 152 4.64 5.77 -4.41
C VAL A 152 4.77 5.98 -5.92
N PRO A 153 5.49 5.11 -6.65
CA PRO A 153 5.72 5.27 -8.08
C PRO A 153 4.43 5.08 -8.89
N LEU A 154 4.39 5.64 -10.09
CA LEU A 154 3.30 5.37 -11.03
C LEU A 154 3.41 3.94 -11.58
N ARG A 155 2.26 3.26 -11.71
CA ARG A 155 2.17 2.01 -12.47
C ARG A 155 2.41 2.33 -13.93
N ARG A 156 3.50 1.81 -14.51
CA ARG A 156 3.76 1.89 -15.95
C ARG A 156 3.13 0.71 -16.67
#